data_AF-A0A1C6A4L1-F1
#
_entry.id   AF-A0A1C6A4L1-F1
#
_cell.length_a   1.000
_cell.length_b   1.000
_cell.length_c   1.000
_cell.angle_alpha   90.00
_cell.angle_beta   90.00
_cell.angle_gamma   90.00
#
_symmetry.space_group_name_H-M   'P 1'
#
loop_
_entity.id
_entity.type
_entity.pdbx_description
1 polymer ?
#
loop_
_entity_poly.entity_id
_entity_poly.type
_entity_poly.pdbx_seq_one_letter_code
_entity_poly.pdbx_strand_id
1 'polypeptide(L)' 'MKPLKKSVTITLDDPILEQTKRLAEREDRSLSSYINLLLKAHLEQMEKNGADGAKKP' A
#
# COMPACT_ATOMS: atom_id res chain seq x y z
N MET A 1 -1.87 -20.90 5.23
CA MET A 1 -1.85 -20.09 6.48
C MET A 1 -2.01 -18.63 6.07
N LYS A 2 -3.01 -17.90 6.58
CA LYS A 2 -3.17 -16.47 6.23
C LYS A 2 -1.93 -15.73 6.76
N PRO A 3 -1.22 -14.93 5.94
CA PRO A 3 -0.11 -14.15 6.46
C PRO A 3 -0.66 -13.22 7.54
N LEU A 4 -0.13 -13.37 8.76
CA LEU A 4 -0.42 -12.47 9.88
C LEU A 4 0.01 -11.08 9.42
N LYS A 5 -0.96 -10.19 9.21
CA LYS A 5 -0.68 -8.78 8.92
C LYS A 5 0.22 -8.26 10.04
N LYS A 6 1.40 -7.76 9.69
CA LYS A 6 2.31 -7.15 10.66
C LYS A 6 1.95 -5.67 10.79
N SER A 7 1.84 -5.20 12.03
CA SER A 7 1.78 -3.76 12.29
C SER A 7 3.16 -3.17 12.05
N VAL A 8 3.24 -2.10 11.27
CA VAL A 8 4.47 -1.36 11.01
C VAL A 8 4.20 0.12 11.29
N THR A 9 5.17 0.81 11.88
CA THR A 9 5.14 2.26 12.04
C THR A 9 5.89 2.86 10.86
N ILE A 10 5.25 3.77 10.13
CA ILE A 10 5.84 4.49 9.01
C ILE A 10 5.66 5.99 9.22
N THR A 11 6.62 6.77 8.74
CA THR A 11 6.53 8.24 8.72
C THR A 11 6.08 8.66 7.32
N LEU A 12 5.08 9.53 7.25
CA LEU A 12 4.55 10.12 6.03
C LEU A 12 4.52 11.63 6.21
N ASP A 13 4.72 12.37 5.13
CA ASP A 13 4.50 13.82 5.15
C ASP A 13 3.02 14.12 5.45
N ASP A 14 2.78 15.16 6.25
CA ASP A 14 1.44 15.61 6.63
C ASP A 14 0.47 15.76 5.44
N PRO A 15 0.84 16.42 4.31
CA PRO A 15 -0.07 16.54 3.15
C PRO A 15 -0.42 15.19 2.53
N ILE A 16 0.51 14.23 2.54
CA ILE A 16 0.28 12.89 1.99
C ILE A 16 -0.67 12.13 2.91
N LEU A 17 -0.47 12.22 4.23
CA LEU A 17 -1.33 11.57 5.22
C LEU A 17 -2.77 12.07 5.14
N GLU A 18 -2.97 13.39 5.06
CA GLU A 18 -4.29 14.00 4.92
C GLU A 18 -5.03 13.52 3.66
N GLN A 19 -4.34 13.54 2.51
CA GLN A 19 -4.94 13.10 1.25
C GLN A 19 -5.30 11.61 1.29
N THR A 20 -4.37 10.78 1.78
CA THR A 20 -4.57 9.33 1.90
C THR A 20 -5.75 9.01 2.82
N LYS A 21 -5.88 9.74 3.94
CA LYS A 21 -6.99 9.57 4.88
C LYS A 21 -8.33 9.95 4.23
N ARG A 22 -8.42 11.08 3.54
CA ARG A 22 -9.63 11.50 2.83
C ARG A 22 -10.04 10.49 1.76
N LEU A 23 -9.08 9.90 1.04
CA LEU A 23 -9.35 8.86 0.04
C LEU A 23 -9.86 7.57 0.69
N ALA A 24 -9.26 7.15 1.80
CA ALA A 24 -9.72 5.99 2.56
C ALA A 24 -11.15 6.16 3.10
N GLU A 25 -11.47 7.35 3.64
CA GLU A 25 -12.81 7.70 4.14
C GLU A 25 -13.86 7.69 3.02
N ARG A 26 -13.52 8.19 1.83
CA ARG A 26 -14.41 8.15 0.65
C ARG A 26 -14.75 6.73 0.20
N GLU A 27 -13.87 5.76 0.44
CA GLU A 27 -14.07 4.35 0.10
C GLU A 27 -14.64 3.52 1.27
N ASP A 28 -15.00 4.13 2.40
CA ASP A 28 -15.46 3.45 3.61
C ASP A 28 -14.44 2.42 4.14
N ARG A 29 -13.15 2.79 4.14
CA ARG A 29 -12.03 1.90 4.50
C ARG A 29 -11.12 2.54 5.54
N SER A 30 -10.45 1.69 6.32
CA SER A 30 -9.37 2.14 7.20
C SER A 30 -8.15 2.62 6.41
N LEU A 31 -7.44 3.60 6.94
CA LEU A 31 -6.18 4.10 6.36
C LEU A 31 -5.18 2.97 6.08
N SER A 32 -5.01 2.05 7.03
CA SER A 32 -4.12 0.89 6.87
C SER A 32 -4.54 -0.04 5.73
N SER A 33 -5.85 -0.21 5.50
CA SER A 33 -6.37 -1.01 4.39
C SER A 33 -6.13 -0.32 3.05
N TYR A 34 -6.36 1.00 3.00
CA TYR A 34 -6.13 1.81 1.81
C TYR A 34 -4.65 1.83 1.39
N ILE A 35 -3.74 2.11 2.34
CA ILE A 35 -2.29 2.07 2.10
C ILE A 35 -1.86 0.69 1.57
N ASN A 36 -2.41 -0.39 2.12
CA ASN A 36 -2.08 -1.74 1.68
C ASN A 36 -2.55 -2.03 0.24
N LEU A 37 -3.65 -1.43 -0.22
CA LEU A 37 -4.08 -1.52 -1.62
C LEU A 37 -3.14 -0.72 -2.54
N LEU A 38 -2.76 0.49 -2.13
CA LEU A 38 -1.84 1.33 -2.88
C LEU A 38 -0.46 0.66 -3.05
N LEU A 39 0.07 0.07 -1.98
CA LEU A 39 1.34 -0.67 -2.02
C LEU A 39 1.26 -1.90 -2.92
N LYS A 40 0.15 -2.66 -2.89
CA LYS A 40 -0.05 -3.79 -3.81
C LYS A 40 -0.06 -3.34 -5.26
N ALA A 41 -0.83 -2.31 -5.59
CA ALA A 41 -0.89 -1.77 -6.93
C ALA A 41 0.48 -1.27 -7.41
N HIS A 42 1.25 -0.64 -6.51
CA HIS A 42 2.60 -0.17 -6.80
C HIS A 42 3.57 -1.34 -7.08
N LEU A 43 3.52 -2.41 -6.27
CA LEU A 43 4.31 -3.62 -6.50
C LEU A 43 3.94 -4.28 -7.83
N GLU A 44 2.64 -4.44 -8.12
CA GLU A 44 2.16 -5.02 -9.38
C GLU A 44 2.59 -4.19 -10.60
N GLN A 45 2.63 -2.85 -10.46
CA GLN A 45 3.14 -1.96 -11.50
C GLN A 45 4.65 -2.11 -11.71
N MET A 46 5.43 -2.25 -10.63
CA MET A 46 6.87 -2.49 -10.73
C MET A 46 7.18 -3.85 -11.36
N GLU A 47 6.41 -4.89 -11.04
CA GLU A 47 6.48 -6.20 -11.68
C GLU A 47 6.18 -6.13 -13.18
N LYS A 48 5.13 -5.37 -13.57
CA LYS A 48 4.74 -5.20 -14.98
C LYS A 48 5.72 -4.35 -15.77
N ASN A 49 6.35 -3.36 -15.13
CA ASN A 49 7.32 -2.46 -15.76
C ASN A 49 8.75 -3.03 -15.79
N GLY A 50 8.95 -4.29 -15.35
CA GLY A 50 10.23 -5.00 -15.48
C GLY A 50 11.38 -4.42 -14.65
N ALA A 51 11.08 -3.61 -13.63
CA ALA A 51 12.11 -2.94 -12.83
C ALA A 51 12.72 -3.83 -11.74
N ASP A 52 12.16 -5.00 -11.46
CA ASP A 52 12.74 -5.97 -10.53
C ASP A 52 12.90 -7.35 -11.19
N GLY A 53 14.10 -7.58 -11.71
CA GLY A 53 14.60 -8.90 -12.06
C GLY A 53 14.86 -9.74 -10.80
N ALA A 54 13.80 -10.23 -10.13
CA ALA A 54 13.95 -11.21 -9.07
C ALA A 54 12.70 -12.09 -8.89
N LYS A 55 12.72 -13.21 -9.61
CA LYS A 55 12.31 -14.54 -9.11
C LYS A 55 10.82 -14.71 -8.74
N LYS A 56 10.03 -15.04 -9.75
CA LYS A 56 8.83 -15.86 -9.59
C LYS A 56 9.25 -17.33 -9.39
N PRO A 57 8.80 -18.06 -8.35
CA PRO A 57 8.76 -19.51 -8.39
C PRO A 57 7.61 -20.02 -9.29
#